data_AF-A0A1C7WCM0-F1
#
_entry.id   AF-A0A1C7WCM0-F1
#
_cell.length_a   1.000
_cell.length_b   1.000
_cell.length_c   1.000
_cell.angle_alpha   90.00
_cell.angle_beta   90.00
_cell.angle_gamma   90.00
#
_symmetry.space_group_name_H-M   'P 1'
#
loop_
_entity.id
_entity.type
_entity.pdbx_description
1 polymer ?
#
loop_
_entity_poly.entity_id
_entity_poly.type
_entity_poly.pdbx_seq_one_letter_code
_entity_poly.pdbx_strand_id
1 'polypeptide(L)'
;MAFNDSDDLLAQKAAKRLEQALATSQVEQDDYVDSRPAEALTRSDINRMAWRSLLLQASFNYERMQAGGWLYTLIPGLRKIHRNPQDLANSMKMHMEFINVHPFDVTFLSGLVLAMEQNKEKVSTIRAVKVALMGPLGGIGDALFWLTLLPICAGIGASLALEGSLFGPIVFLLLFNVFHFGLRFGLAHYGYQAGTSALTLLKTHTKRISHAASIVGMTVIGALVASYVHLSTPLIMHAGKATVALQTDVLDKLMPNLLPLCFTLLVFFLMKRGFSPVKLIGVTVVIGVVGKFIGLL
;
A
#
# COMPACT_ATOMS: atom_id res chain seq x y z
N MET A 1 -26.16 -13.25 1.98
CA MET A 1 -26.18 -14.47 1.15
C MET A 1 -25.76 -14.06 -0.27
N ALA A 2 -24.46 -14.06 -0.58
CA ALA A 2 -23.93 -13.54 -1.86
C ALA A 2 -22.61 -14.24 -2.25
N PHE A 3 -22.54 -15.57 -2.07
CA PHE A 3 -21.32 -16.35 -2.28
C PHE A 3 -21.43 -17.34 -3.45
N ASN A 4 -22.32 -17.10 -4.41
CA ASN A 4 -22.48 -18.00 -5.57
C ASN A 4 -22.71 -17.23 -6.87
N ASP A 5 -21.85 -16.25 -7.13
CA ASP A 5 -21.73 -15.71 -8.49
C ASP A 5 -20.94 -16.74 -9.32
N SER A 6 -21.46 -17.14 -10.48
CA SER A 6 -20.77 -18.04 -11.40
C SER A 6 -19.42 -17.46 -11.83
N ASP A 7 -18.44 -18.32 -12.10
CA ASP A 7 -17.08 -17.91 -12.51
C ASP A 7 -17.09 -16.91 -13.69
N ASP A 8 -18.06 -17.03 -14.59
CA ASP A 8 -18.27 -16.08 -15.70
C ASP A 8 -18.71 -14.69 -15.25
N LEU A 9 -19.55 -14.60 -14.22
CA LEU A 9 -20.06 -13.34 -13.69
C LEU A 9 -19.00 -12.62 -12.86
N LEU A 10 -18.16 -13.38 -12.15
CA LEU A 10 -16.93 -12.88 -11.53
C LEU A 10 -15.92 -12.42 -12.59
N ALA A 11 -15.74 -13.17 -13.68
CA ALA A 11 -14.88 -12.80 -14.79
C ALA A 11 -15.34 -11.52 -15.50
N GLN A 12 -16.66 -11.34 -15.68
CA GLN A 12 -17.25 -10.12 -16.25
C GLN A 12 -17.12 -8.93 -15.30
N LYS A 13 -17.35 -9.10 -13.99
CA LYS A 13 -17.13 -8.04 -12.99
C LYS A 13 -15.66 -7.64 -12.92
N ALA A 14 -14.74 -8.60 -12.99
CA ALA A 14 -13.31 -8.35 -13.05
C ALA A 14 -12.93 -7.62 -14.35
N ALA A 15 -13.44 -8.04 -15.50
CA ALA A 15 -13.22 -7.37 -16.78
C ALA A 15 -13.76 -5.93 -16.79
N LYS A 16 -14.96 -5.70 -16.25
CA LYS A 16 -15.54 -4.36 -16.14
C LYS A 16 -14.77 -3.45 -15.18
N ARG A 17 -14.26 -4.00 -14.07
CA ARG A 17 -13.35 -3.28 -13.17
C ARG A 17 -12.02 -2.99 -13.84
N LEU A 18 -11.51 -3.91 -14.65
CA LEU A 18 -10.32 -3.73 -15.47
C LEU A 18 -10.52 -2.61 -16.49
N GLU A 19 -11.62 -2.62 -17.24
CA GLU A 19 -12.02 -1.57 -18.18
C GLU A 19 -12.17 -0.21 -17.48
N GLN A 20 -12.85 -0.13 -16.34
CA GLN A 20 -12.96 1.12 -15.57
C GLN A 20 -11.62 1.61 -15.07
N ALA A 21 -10.74 0.69 -14.70
CA ALA A 21 -9.40 1.03 -14.25
C ALA A 21 -8.50 1.42 -15.44
N LEU A 22 -8.72 0.87 -16.64
CA LEU A 22 -8.05 1.27 -17.89
C LEU A 22 -8.59 2.60 -18.44
N ALA A 23 -9.88 2.91 -18.23
CA ALA A 23 -10.50 4.16 -18.66
C ALA A 23 -9.92 5.41 -17.94
N THR A 24 -9.25 5.21 -16.81
CA THR A 24 -8.51 6.25 -16.09
C THR A 24 -6.99 6.17 -16.31
N SER A 25 -6.52 5.18 -17.08
CA SER A 25 -5.13 4.89 -17.35
C SER A 25 -4.70 5.54 -18.68
N GLN A 26 -3.50 6.14 -18.71
CA GLN A 26 -2.91 6.69 -19.94
C GLN A 26 -2.20 5.62 -20.80
N VAL A 27 -2.45 4.34 -20.51
CA VAL A 27 -1.85 3.18 -21.18
C VAL A 27 -2.50 3.01 -22.56
N GLU A 28 -1.67 2.90 -23.60
CA GLU A 28 -2.14 2.79 -24.98
C GLU A 28 -2.57 1.37 -25.34
N GLN A 29 -1.92 0.36 -24.77
CA GLN A 29 -2.12 -1.07 -25.07
C GLN A 29 -1.90 -1.94 -23.83
N ASP A 30 -2.69 -3.02 -23.68
CA ASP A 30 -2.58 -3.93 -22.53
C ASP A 30 -1.49 -5.00 -22.71
N ASP A 31 -1.30 -5.46 -23.94
CA ASP A 31 -0.23 -6.39 -24.30
C ASP A 31 0.99 -5.61 -24.82
N TYR A 32 2.19 -6.11 -24.52
CA TYR A 32 3.43 -5.57 -25.08
C TYR A 32 3.61 -6.03 -26.54
N VAL A 33 4.21 -5.18 -27.36
CA VAL A 33 4.54 -5.47 -28.76
C VAL A 33 5.57 -6.59 -28.84
N ASP A 34 6.63 -6.55 -28.02
CA ASP A 34 7.53 -7.70 -27.83
C ASP A 34 7.06 -8.55 -26.64
N SER A 35 6.37 -9.65 -26.94
CA SER A 35 5.85 -10.61 -25.97
C SER A 35 6.88 -11.63 -25.48
N ARG A 36 8.12 -11.60 -26.00
CA ARG A 36 9.16 -12.53 -25.54
C ARG A 36 9.66 -12.11 -24.16
N PRO A 37 9.72 -13.04 -23.19
CA PRO A 37 10.34 -12.75 -21.91
C PRO A 37 11.76 -12.22 -22.08
N ALA A 38 12.07 -11.13 -21.40
CA ALA A 38 13.41 -10.57 -21.39
C ALA A 38 14.37 -11.44 -20.58
N GLU A 39 15.67 -11.26 -20.82
CA GLU A 39 16.72 -11.89 -20.02
C GLU A 39 16.57 -11.54 -18.53
N ALA A 40 16.93 -12.49 -17.66
CA ALA A 40 16.85 -12.30 -16.23
C ALA A 40 17.73 -11.14 -15.76
N LEU A 41 17.15 -10.28 -14.93
CA LEU A 41 17.89 -9.20 -14.28
C LEU A 41 18.94 -9.80 -13.34
N THR A 42 20.14 -9.21 -13.38
CA THR A 42 21.23 -9.66 -12.51
C THR A 42 21.04 -9.16 -11.08
N ARG A 43 21.73 -9.77 -10.11
CA ARG A 43 21.77 -9.24 -8.72
C ARG A 43 22.19 -7.77 -8.66
N SER A 44 23.12 -7.36 -9.53
CA SER A 44 23.57 -5.97 -9.63
C SER A 44 22.45 -5.03 -10.05
N ASP A 45 21.56 -5.48 -10.95
CA ASP A 45 20.40 -4.69 -11.38
C ASP A 45 19.38 -4.50 -10.26
N ILE A 46 19.11 -5.56 -9.50
CA ILE A 46 18.20 -5.50 -8.34
C ILE A 46 18.80 -4.62 -7.23
N ASN A 47 20.11 -4.72 -6.98
CA ASN A 47 20.82 -3.82 -6.05
C ASN A 47 20.73 -2.36 -6.51
N ARG A 48 20.91 -2.09 -7.81
CA ARG A 48 20.80 -0.73 -8.36
C ARG A 48 19.40 -0.17 -8.19
N MET A 49 18.37 -0.98 -8.38
CA MET A 49 16.98 -0.60 -8.09
C MET A 49 16.80 -0.28 -6.59
N ALA A 50 17.28 -1.13 -5.68
CA ALA A 50 17.17 -0.93 -4.24
C ALA A 50 17.90 0.32 -3.73
N TRP A 51 19.04 0.68 -4.34
CA TRP A 51 19.71 1.96 -4.07
C TRP A 51 18.88 3.15 -4.54
N ARG A 52 18.33 3.07 -5.76
CA ARG A 52 17.55 4.18 -6.35
C ARG A 52 16.23 4.42 -5.63
N SER A 53 15.64 3.41 -5.01
CA SER A 53 14.43 3.60 -4.20
C SER A 53 14.65 4.46 -2.96
N LEU A 54 15.89 4.85 -2.61
CA LEU A 54 16.13 5.79 -1.49
C LEU A 54 15.57 7.17 -1.82
N LEU A 55 15.43 7.45 -3.11
CA LEU A 55 14.85 8.68 -3.64
C LEU A 55 13.36 8.53 -3.97
N LEU A 56 12.67 7.52 -3.43
CA LEU A 56 11.23 7.29 -3.68
C LEU A 56 10.39 8.54 -3.40
N GLN A 57 10.67 9.24 -2.30
CA GLN A 57 9.91 10.43 -1.89
C GLN A 57 10.49 11.75 -2.42
N ALA A 58 11.56 11.71 -3.22
CA ALA A 58 12.24 12.94 -3.68
C ALA A 58 11.36 13.82 -4.60
N SER A 59 10.36 13.22 -5.26
CA SER A 59 9.43 13.93 -6.15
C SER A 59 7.97 13.78 -5.69
N PHE A 60 7.74 13.71 -4.38
CA PHE A 60 6.41 13.53 -3.81
C PHE A 60 5.49 14.71 -4.17
N ASN A 61 4.28 14.42 -4.65
CA ASN A 61 3.28 15.43 -4.98
C ASN A 61 1.86 14.92 -4.70
N TYR A 62 0.90 15.81 -4.48
CA TYR A 62 -0.45 15.41 -4.09
C TYR A 62 -1.28 14.74 -5.20
N GLU A 63 -0.91 14.94 -6.46
CA GLU A 63 -1.63 14.35 -7.59
C GLU A 63 -1.37 12.84 -7.68
N ARG A 64 -0.11 12.43 -7.55
CA ARG A 64 0.35 11.06 -7.84
C ARG A 64 1.25 10.46 -6.75
N MET A 65 1.42 11.15 -5.63
CA MET A 65 2.20 10.76 -4.47
C MET A 65 3.64 10.40 -4.85
N GLN A 66 4.02 9.12 -4.78
CA GLN A 66 5.41 8.67 -4.98
C GLN A 66 5.75 8.30 -6.42
N ALA A 67 4.83 8.47 -7.38
CA ALA A 67 4.97 7.98 -8.76
C ALA A 67 6.29 8.33 -9.45
N GLY A 68 6.80 9.56 -9.29
CA GLY A 68 8.07 9.97 -9.91
C GLY A 68 9.29 9.23 -9.36
N GLY A 69 9.39 9.07 -8.03
CA GLY A 69 10.45 8.29 -7.40
C GLY A 69 10.30 6.78 -7.62
N TRP A 70 9.05 6.30 -7.74
CA TRP A 70 8.74 4.94 -8.13
C TRP A 70 9.26 4.63 -9.54
N LEU A 71 8.92 5.46 -10.54
CA LEU A 71 9.44 5.28 -11.88
C LEU A 71 10.97 5.40 -11.91
N TYR A 72 11.55 6.37 -11.20
CA TYR A 72 13.00 6.52 -11.07
C TYR A 72 13.68 5.23 -10.58
N THR A 73 13.05 4.53 -9.64
CA THR A 73 13.50 3.24 -9.09
C THR A 73 13.55 2.15 -10.17
N LEU A 74 12.51 2.06 -11.00
CA LEU A 74 12.32 0.99 -11.98
C LEU A 74 13.05 1.20 -13.32
N ILE A 75 13.25 2.46 -13.75
CA ILE A 75 13.78 2.81 -15.08
C ILE A 75 14.99 1.96 -15.53
N PRO A 76 16.03 1.70 -14.70
CA PRO A 76 17.16 0.91 -15.14
C PRO A 76 16.79 -0.53 -15.52
N GLY A 77 15.87 -1.15 -14.78
CA GLY A 77 15.35 -2.49 -15.06
C GLY A 77 14.44 -2.46 -16.29
N LEU A 78 13.52 -1.50 -16.37
CA LEU A 78 12.60 -1.35 -17.51
C LEU A 78 13.35 -1.16 -18.83
N ARG A 79 14.44 -0.37 -18.85
CA ARG A 79 15.27 -0.19 -20.05
C ARG A 79 16.00 -1.46 -20.50
N LYS A 80 16.28 -2.39 -19.58
CA LYS A 80 16.88 -3.69 -19.92
C LYS A 80 15.82 -4.67 -20.44
N ILE A 81 14.61 -4.61 -19.88
CA ILE A 81 13.49 -5.48 -20.21
C ILE A 81 12.83 -5.10 -21.55
N HIS A 82 12.60 -3.81 -21.77
CA HIS A 82 11.87 -3.28 -22.92
C HIS A 82 12.84 -2.73 -23.95
N ARG A 83 13.19 -3.55 -24.94
CA ARG A 83 14.03 -3.16 -26.08
C ARG A 83 13.25 -2.33 -27.12
N ASN A 84 11.92 -2.51 -27.18
CA ASN A 84 11.04 -1.70 -28.02
C ASN A 84 10.72 -0.36 -27.33
N PRO A 85 10.94 0.80 -27.98
CA PRO A 85 10.64 2.11 -27.40
C PRO A 85 9.17 2.31 -27.02
N GLN A 86 8.23 1.71 -27.76
CA GLN A 86 6.80 1.80 -27.49
C GLN A 86 6.42 1.04 -26.23
N ASP A 87 6.92 -0.18 -26.05
CA ASP A 87 6.72 -0.98 -24.83
C ASP A 87 7.27 -0.26 -23.60
N LEU A 88 8.48 0.31 -23.74
CA LEU A 88 9.10 1.08 -22.67
C LEU A 88 8.26 2.31 -22.31
N ALA A 89 7.83 3.09 -23.31
CA ALA A 89 6.98 4.25 -23.07
C ALA A 89 5.66 3.88 -22.40
N ASN A 90 5.01 2.79 -22.86
CA ASN A 90 3.75 2.30 -22.31
C ASN A 90 3.90 1.85 -20.84
N SER A 91 4.94 1.07 -20.53
CA SER A 91 5.28 0.67 -19.16
C SER A 91 5.59 1.88 -18.27
N MET A 92 6.38 2.85 -18.76
CA MET A 92 6.69 4.07 -18.01
C MET A 92 5.44 4.91 -17.71
N LYS A 93 4.50 5.02 -18.66
CA LYS A 93 3.21 5.71 -18.44
C LYS A 93 2.41 5.04 -17.33
N MET A 94 2.29 3.71 -17.35
CA MET A 94 1.61 2.95 -16.29
C MET A 94 2.29 3.15 -14.92
N HIS A 95 3.61 3.15 -14.86
CA HIS A 95 4.36 3.38 -13.61
C HIS A 95 4.34 4.84 -13.14
N MET A 96 3.92 5.78 -13.97
CA MET A 96 3.66 7.18 -13.56
C MET A 96 2.26 7.41 -13.00
N GLU A 97 1.43 6.37 -12.89
CA GLU A 97 0.16 6.46 -12.17
C GLU A 97 0.37 6.55 -10.65
N PHE A 98 -0.71 6.91 -9.94
CA PHE A 98 -0.74 7.01 -8.49
C PHE A 98 -0.15 5.75 -7.82
N ILE A 99 0.79 5.97 -6.92
CA ILE A 99 1.30 4.95 -6.00
C ILE A 99 1.72 5.61 -4.69
N ASN A 100 1.33 4.98 -3.59
CA ASN A 100 1.72 5.39 -2.25
C ASN A 100 1.91 4.16 -1.37
N VAL A 101 3.15 3.76 -1.15
CA VAL A 101 3.56 2.62 -0.36
C VAL A 101 4.60 3.06 0.65
N HIS A 102 4.80 2.28 1.70
CA HIS A 102 5.81 2.61 2.69
C HIS A 102 7.23 2.55 2.07
N PRO A 103 8.14 3.50 2.38
CA PRO A 103 9.43 3.60 1.68
C PRO A 103 10.38 2.41 1.93
N PHE A 104 10.17 1.60 2.96
CA PHE A 104 11.13 0.55 3.34
C PHE A 104 10.85 -0.78 2.63
N ASP A 105 9.58 -1.09 2.40
CA ASP A 105 9.10 -2.31 1.77
C ASP A 105 8.67 -2.11 0.31
N VAL A 106 8.70 -0.87 -0.20
CA VAL A 106 8.56 -0.55 -1.64
C VAL A 106 9.41 -1.43 -2.55
N THR A 107 10.59 -1.88 -2.08
CA THR A 107 11.50 -2.68 -2.88
C THR A 107 10.99 -4.10 -3.11
N PHE A 108 10.17 -4.65 -2.22
CA PHE A 108 9.44 -5.89 -2.47
C PHE A 108 8.53 -5.74 -3.69
N LEU A 109 7.69 -4.71 -3.67
CA LEU A 109 6.76 -4.44 -4.77
C LEU A 109 7.52 -4.12 -6.07
N SER A 110 8.60 -3.35 -5.99
CA SER A 110 9.44 -3.00 -7.14
C SER A 110 10.06 -4.24 -7.78
N GLY A 111 10.61 -5.15 -6.96
CA GLY A 111 11.18 -6.41 -7.44
C GLY A 111 10.13 -7.31 -8.09
N LEU A 112 8.97 -7.46 -7.44
CA LEU A 112 7.84 -8.23 -7.97
C LEU A 112 7.39 -7.68 -9.33
N VAL A 113 7.22 -6.36 -9.44
CA VAL A 113 6.82 -5.69 -10.67
C VAL A 113 7.87 -5.89 -11.76
N LEU A 114 9.17 -5.73 -11.49
CA LEU A 114 10.21 -5.99 -12.50
C LEU A 114 10.20 -7.44 -12.99
N ALA A 115 9.91 -8.41 -12.14
CA ALA A 115 9.76 -9.80 -12.55
C ALA A 115 8.55 -10.00 -13.47
N MET A 116 7.42 -9.34 -13.20
CA MET A 116 6.24 -9.40 -14.09
C MET A 116 6.51 -8.69 -15.43
N GLU A 117 7.15 -7.52 -15.40
CA GLU A 117 7.58 -6.77 -16.58
C GLU A 117 8.52 -7.61 -17.46
N GLN A 118 9.50 -8.28 -16.85
CA GLN A 118 10.43 -9.15 -17.57
C GLN A 118 9.70 -10.28 -18.30
N ASN A 119 8.66 -10.83 -17.69
CA ASN A 119 7.85 -11.91 -18.27
C ASN A 119 6.80 -11.41 -19.28
N LYS A 120 6.76 -10.10 -19.55
CA LYS A 120 5.80 -9.47 -20.47
C LYS A 120 4.34 -9.77 -20.08
N GLU A 121 4.09 -9.83 -18.77
CA GLU A 121 2.73 -9.91 -18.25
C GLU A 121 1.91 -8.70 -18.71
N LYS A 122 0.59 -8.89 -18.87
CA LYS A 122 -0.31 -7.82 -19.29
C LYS A 122 -0.18 -6.61 -18.38
N VAL A 123 -0.12 -5.41 -18.97
CA VAL A 123 0.06 -4.14 -18.25
C VAL A 123 -1.03 -3.97 -17.19
N SER A 124 -2.27 -4.33 -17.52
CA SER A 124 -3.41 -4.30 -16.62
C SER A 124 -3.28 -5.24 -15.43
N THR A 125 -2.60 -6.38 -15.60
CA THR A 125 -2.31 -7.34 -14.52
C THR A 125 -1.23 -6.80 -13.59
N ILE A 126 -0.13 -6.27 -14.14
CA ILE A 126 0.95 -5.62 -13.37
C ILE A 126 0.36 -4.46 -12.55
N ARG A 127 -0.48 -3.65 -13.18
CA ARG A 127 -1.17 -2.54 -12.54
C ARG A 127 -2.12 -3.01 -11.44
N ALA A 128 -2.91 -4.06 -11.67
CA ALA A 128 -3.81 -4.61 -10.66
C ALA A 128 -3.04 -5.10 -9.41
N VAL A 129 -1.92 -5.78 -9.60
CA VAL A 129 -1.03 -6.21 -8.50
C VAL A 129 -0.47 -5.00 -7.75
N LYS A 130 0.01 -3.97 -8.48
CA LYS A 130 0.51 -2.71 -7.90
C LYS A 130 -0.53 -2.06 -6.98
N VAL A 131 -1.76 -1.89 -7.48
CA VAL A 131 -2.86 -1.28 -6.73
C VAL A 131 -3.29 -2.13 -5.54
N ALA A 132 -3.40 -3.45 -5.72
CA ALA A 132 -3.84 -4.36 -4.65
C ALA A 132 -2.86 -4.42 -3.48
N LEU A 133 -1.56 -4.33 -3.75
CA LEU A 133 -0.52 -4.42 -2.72
C LEU A 133 -0.16 -3.06 -2.09
N MET A 134 -0.52 -1.95 -2.72
CA MET A 134 -0.21 -0.60 -2.23
C MET A 134 -0.74 -0.35 -0.81
N GLY A 135 -2.03 -0.67 -0.56
CA GLY A 135 -2.65 -0.48 0.75
C GLY A 135 -2.05 -1.36 1.86
N PRO A 136 -1.99 -2.69 1.67
CA PRO A 136 -1.40 -3.62 2.64
C PRO A 136 0.05 -3.29 3.00
N LEU A 137 0.92 -3.04 2.01
CA LEU A 137 2.32 -2.71 2.25
C LEU A 137 2.46 -1.35 2.95
N GLY A 138 1.65 -0.36 2.56
CA GLY A 138 1.57 0.92 3.27
C GLY A 138 1.30 0.73 4.77
N GLY A 139 0.23 0.01 5.12
CA GLY A 139 -0.15 -0.18 6.51
C GLY A 139 0.80 -1.06 7.32
N ILE A 140 1.31 -2.16 6.74
CA ILE A 140 2.31 -3.02 7.40
C ILE A 140 3.60 -2.23 7.63
N GLY A 141 4.04 -1.47 6.64
CA GLY A 141 5.23 -0.66 6.74
C GLY A 141 5.10 0.42 7.81
N ASP A 142 4.00 1.17 7.84
CA ASP A 142 3.75 2.20 8.85
C ASP A 142 3.76 1.60 10.27
N ALA A 143 3.10 0.45 10.47
CA ALA A 143 3.05 -0.27 11.74
C ALA A 143 4.44 -0.73 12.23
N LEU A 144 5.19 -1.40 11.36
CA LEU A 144 6.45 -2.02 11.73
C LEU A 144 7.59 -1.01 11.82
N PHE A 145 7.66 -0.05 10.90
CA PHE A 145 8.81 0.83 10.79
C PHE A 145 8.61 2.14 11.53
N TRP A 146 7.52 2.85 11.29
CA TRP A 146 7.28 4.15 11.91
C TRP A 146 6.78 4.05 13.35
N LEU A 147 5.90 3.09 13.64
CA LEU A 147 5.30 2.96 14.97
C LEU A 147 6.07 2.03 15.91
N THR A 148 6.92 1.15 15.38
CA THR A 148 7.65 0.15 16.19
C THR A 148 9.15 0.34 16.12
N LEU A 149 9.78 0.11 14.95
CA LEU A 149 11.24 0.10 14.84
C LEU A 149 11.87 1.46 15.14
N LEU A 150 11.34 2.55 14.55
CA LEU A 150 11.88 3.90 14.74
C LEU A 150 11.79 4.35 16.21
N PRO A 151 10.64 4.25 16.91
CA PRO A 151 10.54 4.63 18.33
C PRO A 151 11.41 3.78 19.25
N ILE A 152 11.55 2.48 18.99
CA ILE A 152 12.45 1.61 19.77
C ILE A 152 13.90 2.06 19.59
N CYS A 153 14.34 2.24 18.35
CA CYS A 153 15.71 2.69 18.07
C CYS A 153 15.97 4.08 18.67
N ALA A 154 15.02 5.01 18.51
CA ALA A 154 15.11 6.36 19.04
C ALA A 154 15.12 6.37 20.57
N GLY A 155 14.29 5.53 21.22
CA GLY A 155 14.25 5.37 22.67
C GLY A 155 15.57 4.88 23.25
N ILE A 156 16.19 3.87 22.64
CA ILE A 156 17.51 3.36 23.03
C ILE A 156 18.59 4.45 22.84
N GLY A 157 18.59 5.15 21.70
CA GLY A 157 19.55 6.22 21.45
C GLY A 157 19.39 7.39 22.42
N ALA A 158 18.14 7.76 22.73
CA ALA A 158 17.80 8.83 23.65
C ALA A 158 18.17 8.49 25.10
N SER A 159 17.95 7.25 25.56
CA SER A 159 18.32 6.86 26.92
C SER A 159 19.82 6.98 27.16
N LEU A 160 20.64 6.55 26.19
CA LEU A 160 22.10 6.71 26.24
C LEU A 160 22.52 8.18 26.22
N ALA A 161 21.85 9.02 25.42
CA ALA A 161 22.14 10.44 25.36
C ALA A 161 21.79 11.17 26.67
N LEU A 162 20.70 10.79 27.33
CA LEU A 162 20.27 11.35 28.62
C LEU A 162 21.25 11.04 29.75
N GLU A 163 21.96 9.91 29.66
CA GLU A 163 23.06 9.55 30.59
C GLU A 163 24.38 10.29 30.28
N GLY A 164 24.39 11.21 29.31
CA GLY A 164 25.55 12.01 28.93
C GLY A 164 26.45 11.36 27.87
N SER A 165 26.05 10.22 27.29
CA SER A 165 26.84 9.55 26.26
C SER A 165 26.67 10.18 24.89
N LEU A 166 27.78 10.64 24.30
CA LEU A 166 27.83 11.13 22.92
C LEU A 166 27.54 10.02 21.88
N PHE A 167 27.54 8.75 22.29
CA PHE A 167 27.24 7.62 21.41
C PHE A 167 25.74 7.41 21.17
N GLY A 168 24.83 8.02 21.94
CA GLY A 168 23.39 7.84 21.79
C GLY A 168 22.88 8.06 20.34
N PRO A 169 23.18 9.22 19.71
CA PRO A 169 22.82 9.47 18.31
C PRO A 169 23.47 8.50 17.31
N ILE A 170 24.70 8.07 17.58
CA ILE A 170 25.43 7.13 16.70
C ILE A 170 24.78 5.74 16.75
N VAL A 171 24.44 5.26 17.95
CA VAL A 171 23.75 3.98 18.15
C VAL A 171 22.39 4.01 17.47
N PHE A 172 21.61 5.08 17.63
CA PHE A 172 20.35 5.26 16.91
C PHE A 172 20.54 5.14 15.39
N LEU A 173 21.49 5.90 14.84
CA LEU A 173 21.72 5.96 13.40
C LEU A 173 22.15 4.59 12.85
N LEU A 174 23.09 3.92 13.51
CA LEU A 174 23.56 2.60 13.08
C LEU A 174 22.48 1.54 13.21
N LEU A 175 21.82 1.44 14.37
CA LEU A 175 20.80 0.44 14.63
C LEU A 175 19.66 0.56 13.61
N PHE A 176 19.12 1.77 13.44
CA PHE A 176 18.03 2.00 12.50
C PHE A 176 18.45 1.71 11.05
N ASN A 177 19.63 2.15 10.63
CA ASN A 177 20.07 1.95 9.25
C ASN A 177 20.44 0.49 8.95
N VAL A 178 20.99 -0.28 9.89
CA VAL A 178 21.26 -1.70 9.66
C VAL A 178 19.98 -2.45 9.31
N PHE A 179 18.89 -2.23 10.07
CA PHE A 179 17.59 -2.83 9.75
C PHE A 179 17.00 -2.28 8.45
N HIS A 180 17.06 -0.96 8.26
CA HIS A 180 16.55 -0.30 7.05
C HIS A 180 17.20 -0.86 5.78
N PHE A 181 18.54 -0.89 5.72
CA PHE A 181 19.27 -1.40 4.57
C PHE A 181 19.13 -2.92 4.43
N GLY A 182 19.19 -3.68 5.51
CA GLY A 182 19.00 -5.13 5.48
C GLY A 182 17.67 -5.53 4.86
N LEU A 183 16.58 -4.92 5.33
CA LEU A 183 15.24 -5.20 4.80
C LEU A 183 15.07 -4.69 3.38
N ARG A 184 15.53 -3.48 3.07
CA ARG A 184 15.38 -2.89 1.75
C ARG A 184 16.01 -3.73 0.64
N PHE A 185 17.24 -4.21 0.86
CA PHE A 185 17.94 -5.07 -0.11
C PHE A 185 17.41 -6.51 -0.09
N GLY A 186 17.09 -7.05 1.09
CA GLY A 186 16.49 -8.37 1.23
C GLY A 186 15.15 -8.47 0.52
N LEU A 187 14.25 -7.52 0.76
CA LEU A 187 12.93 -7.42 0.16
C LEU A 187 13.01 -7.20 -1.35
N ALA A 188 13.99 -6.45 -1.86
CA ALA A 188 14.20 -6.30 -3.31
C ALA A 188 14.43 -7.65 -4.01
N HIS A 189 15.31 -8.46 -3.45
CA HIS A 189 15.64 -9.78 -3.99
C HIS A 189 14.50 -10.76 -3.79
N TYR A 190 13.90 -10.74 -2.61
CA TYR A 190 12.77 -11.60 -2.28
C TYR A 190 11.56 -11.30 -3.18
N GLY A 191 11.23 -10.03 -3.41
CA GLY A 191 10.14 -9.63 -4.30
C GLY A 191 10.36 -10.05 -5.74
N TYR A 192 11.58 -9.87 -6.26
CA TYR A 192 11.93 -10.32 -7.61
C TYR A 192 11.87 -11.85 -7.74
N GLN A 193 12.44 -12.59 -6.78
CA GLN A 193 12.34 -14.05 -6.75
C GLN A 193 10.89 -14.52 -6.66
N ALA A 194 10.09 -13.94 -5.74
CA ALA A 194 8.68 -14.26 -5.59
C ALA A 194 7.90 -14.03 -6.88
N GLY A 195 8.16 -12.94 -7.60
CA GLY A 195 7.56 -12.69 -8.92
C GLY A 195 7.95 -13.71 -9.97
N THR A 196 9.22 -14.12 -10.01
CA THR A 196 9.69 -15.17 -10.92
C THR A 196 9.15 -16.56 -10.56
N SER A 197 8.93 -16.85 -9.27
CA SER A 197 8.36 -18.13 -8.80
C SER A 197 6.84 -18.18 -8.94
N ALA A 198 6.14 -17.04 -8.84
CA ALA A 198 4.71 -16.93 -9.13
C ALA A 198 4.37 -17.16 -10.62
N LEU A 199 5.38 -17.24 -11.50
CA LEU A 199 5.27 -17.43 -12.95
C LEU A 199 4.55 -18.74 -13.35
N THR A 200 4.75 -19.82 -12.60
CA THR A 200 4.05 -21.10 -12.84
C THR A 200 2.57 -21.04 -12.46
N LEU A 201 2.20 -20.17 -11.52
CA LEU A 201 0.81 -19.91 -11.13
C LEU A 201 0.14 -18.91 -12.08
N LEU A 202 0.88 -17.91 -12.57
CA LEU A 202 0.39 -16.84 -13.46
C LEU A 202 -0.03 -17.35 -14.84
N LYS A 203 0.70 -18.29 -15.45
CA LYS A 203 0.36 -18.82 -16.78
C LYS A 203 -0.96 -19.60 -16.84
N THR A 204 -1.40 -20.19 -15.73
CA THR A 204 -2.62 -21.03 -15.69
C THR A 204 -3.81 -20.27 -15.08
N HIS A 205 -3.56 -19.24 -14.25
CA HIS A 205 -4.58 -18.65 -13.39
C HIS A 205 -4.44 -17.13 -13.15
N THR A 206 -4.02 -16.35 -14.16
CA THR A 206 -3.81 -14.88 -14.06
C THR A 206 -5.00 -14.14 -13.41
N LYS A 207 -6.25 -14.49 -13.78
CA LYS A 207 -7.47 -13.91 -13.17
C LYS A 207 -7.65 -14.30 -11.70
N ARG A 208 -7.34 -15.54 -11.30
CA ARG A 208 -7.47 -15.98 -9.90
C ARG A 208 -6.43 -15.34 -9.00
N ILE A 209 -5.25 -15.00 -9.52
CA ILE A 209 -4.20 -14.31 -8.77
C ILE A 209 -4.59 -12.86 -8.49
N SER A 210 -5.08 -12.12 -9.49
CA SER A 210 -5.60 -10.76 -9.26
C SER A 210 -6.75 -10.77 -8.25
N HIS A 211 -7.63 -11.78 -8.33
CA HIS A 211 -8.71 -11.96 -7.37
C HIS A 211 -8.19 -12.30 -5.96
N ALA A 212 -7.24 -13.23 -5.81
CA ALA A 212 -6.63 -13.60 -4.54
C ALA A 212 -5.86 -12.44 -3.91
N ALA A 213 -5.08 -11.69 -4.70
CA ALA A 213 -4.40 -10.47 -4.25
C ALA A 213 -5.41 -9.41 -3.76
N SER A 214 -6.56 -9.28 -4.44
CA SER A 214 -7.64 -8.40 -4.00
C SER A 214 -8.27 -8.86 -2.68
N ILE A 215 -8.48 -10.17 -2.48
CA ILE A 215 -9.00 -10.73 -1.22
C ILE A 215 -8.05 -10.45 -0.07
N VAL A 216 -6.76 -10.75 -0.25
CA VAL A 216 -5.73 -10.46 0.76
C VAL A 216 -5.69 -8.96 1.03
N GLY A 217 -5.68 -8.13 -0.02
CA GLY A 217 -5.63 -6.67 0.11
C GLY A 217 -6.81 -6.11 0.90
N MET A 218 -8.03 -6.52 0.57
CA MET A 218 -9.25 -6.10 1.28
C MET A 218 -9.29 -6.60 2.73
N THR A 219 -8.77 -7.80 2.99
CA THR A 219 -8.71 -8.37 4.34
C THR A 219 -7.75 -7.58 5.22
N VAL A 220 -6.56 -7.25 4.69
CA VAL A 220 -5.57 -6.43 5.40
C VAL A 220 -6.12 -5.01 5.63
N ILE A 221 -6.75 -4.38 4.63
CA ILE A 221 -7.38 -3.07 4.81
C ILE A 221 -8.43 -3.12 5.93
N GLY A 222 -9.27 -4.16 5.98
CA GLY A 222 -10.24 -4.34 7.06
C GLY A 222 -9.59 -4.46 8.44
N ALA A 223 -8.51 -5.23 8.55
CA ALA A 223 -7.74 -5.34 9.79
C ALA A 223 -7.11 -4.00 10.21
N LEU A 224 -6.53 -3.25 9.26
CA LEU A 224 -5.94 -1.94 9.53
C LEU A 224 -6.97 -0.94 10.06
N VAL A 225 -8.18 -0.92 9.49
CA VAL A 225 -9.27 -0.07 9.98
C VAL A 225 -9.64 -0.41 11.42
N ALA A 226 -9.76 -1.71 11.73
CA ALA A 226 -10.08 -2.16 13.08
C ALA A 226 -8.97 -1.89 14.11
N SER A 227 -7.71 -1.86 13.69
CA SER A 227 -6.57 -1.66 14.57
C SER A 227 -6.17 -0.19 14.78
N TYR A 228 -6.29 0.66 13.75
CA TYR A 228 -5.69 2.00 13.76
C TYR A 228 -6.70 3.15 13.81
N VAL A 229 -7.97 2.91 13.49
CA VAL A 229 -8.99 3.95 13.58
C VAL A 229 -9.60 3.93 14.98
N HIS A 230 -9.19 4.87 15.82
CA HIS A 230 -9.74 5.05 17.16
C HIS A 230 -10.82 6.13 17.15
N LEU A 231 -12.07 5.70 17.32
CA LEU A 231 -13.23 6.58 17.45
C LEU A 231 -14.18 6.00 18.49
N SER A 232 -14.44 6.73 19.56
CA SER A 232 -15.30 6.30 20.66
C SER A 232 -16.16 7.47 21.14
N THR A 233 -17.34 7.19 21.68
CA THR A 233 -18.18 8.21 22.30
C THR A 233 -18.18 8.09 23.83
N PRO A 234 -17.98 9.19 24.58
CA PRO A 234 -18.03 9.15 26.05
C PRO A 234 -19.47 9.23 26.60
N LEU A 235 -20.51 9.15 25.77
CA LEU A 235 -21.91 9.26 26.18
C LEU A 235 -22.30 8.18 27.20
N ILE A 236 -22.76 8.64 28.38
CA ILE A 236 -23.35 7.79 29.42
C ILE A 236 -24.84 8.11 29.49
N MET A 237 -25.68 7.11 29.28
CA MET A 237 -27.13 7.21 29.45
C MET A 237 -27.50 6.75 30.86
N HIS A 238 -28.20 7.61 31.60
CA HIS A 238 -28.73 7.25 32.92
C HIS A 238 -30.13 6.68 32.79
N ALA A 239 -30.28 5.37 33.05
CA ALA A 239 -31.58 4.71 33.15
C ALA A 239 -31.87 4.43 34.65
N GLY A 240 -32.49 5.39 35.33
CA GLY A 240 -32.75 5.30 36.77
C GLY A 240 -31.45 5.32 37.60
N LYS A 241 -31.15 4.22 38.32
CA LYS A 241 -29.92 4.06 39.13
C LYS A 241 -28.75 3.44 38.36
N ALA A 242 -28.98 2.95 37.14
CA ALA A 242 -27.95 2.34 36.32
C ALA A 242 -27.36 3.35 35.33
N THR A 243 -26.04 3.50 35.36
CA THR A 243 -25.25 4.17 34.32
C THR A 243 -24.98 3.17 33.20
N VAL A 244 -25.42 3.46 31.97
CA VAL A 244 -25.13 2.66 30.79
C VAL A 244 -24.22 3.47 29.88
N ALA A 245 -22.97 3.07 29.75
CA ALA A 245 -22.04 3.70 28.82
C ALA A 245 -22.38 3.24 27.39
N LEU A 246 -22.79 4.18 26.53
CA LEU A 246 -23.28 3.87 25.18
C LEU A 246 -22.24 3.08 24.37
N GLN A 247 -20.97 3.45 24.49
CA GLN A 247 -19.87 2.77 23.81
C GLN A 247 -19.70 1.32 24.31
N THR A 248 -19.37 1.12 25.59
CA THR A 248 -18.97 -0.19 26.11
C THR A 248 -20.16 -1.13 26.35
N ASP A 249 -21.30 -0.59 26.78
CA ASP A 249 -22.44 -1.42 27.21
C ASP A 249 -23.41 -1.76 26.09
N VAL A 250 -23.36 -1.02 24.97
CA VAL A 250 -24.27 -1.22 23.82
C VAL A 250 -23.49 -1.47 22.54
N LEU A 251 -22.66 -0.52 22.10
CA LEU A 251 -22.00 -0.61 20.79
C LEU A 251 -20.96 -1.73 20.74
N ASP A 252 -20.07 -1.82 21.73
CA ASP A 252 -18.99 -2.81 21.75
C ASP A 252 -19.52 -4.24 21.95
N LYS A 253 -20.67 -4.42 22.63
CA LYS A 253 -21.35 -5.73 22.75
C LYS A 253 -22.00 -6.18 21.45
N LEU A 254 -22.50 -5.23 20.64
CA LEU A 254 -23.06 -5.54 19.33
C LEU A 254 -21.93 -5.88 18.34
N MET A 255 -20.92 -5.01 18.25
CA MET A 255 -19.72 -5.21 17.45
C MET A 255 -18.60 -4.26 17.90
N PRO A 256 -17.42 -4.78 18.29
CA PRO A 256 -16.29 -3.92 18.63
C PRO A 256 -15.86 -3.10 17.40
N ASN A 257 -15.45 -1.85 17.62
CA ASN A 257 -15.03 -0.92 16.57
C ASN A 257 -16.11 -0.59 15.51
N LEU A 258 -17.40 -0.65 15.88
CA LEU A 258 -18.50 -0.25 15.00
C LEU A 258 -18.40 1.22 14.55
N LEU A 259 -18.10 2.16 15.45
CA LEU A 259 -17.93 3.58 15.10
C LEU A 259 -16.76 3.82 14.14
N PRO A 260 -15.55 3.28 14.37
CA PRO A 260 -14.45 3.29 13.39
C PRO A 260 -14.86 2.77 12.01
N LEU A 261 -15.61 1.66 11.95
CA LEU A 261 -16.07 1.09 10.69
C LEU A 261 -17.07 2.03 9.98
N CYS A 262 -18.09 2.51 10.69
CA CYS A 262 -19.09 3.44 10.14
C CYS A 262 -18.44 4.72 9.61
N PHE A 263 -17.48 5.27 10.36
CA PHE A 263 -16.73 6.45 9.95
C PHE A 263 -15.89 6.18 8.68
N THR A 264 -15.20 5.04 8.63
CA THR A 264 -14.41 4.65 7.46
C THR A 264 -15.30 4.48 6.22
N LEU A 265 -16.47 3.84 6.36
CA LEU A 265 -17.44 3.69 5.28
C LEU A 265 -18.01 5.04 4.82
N LEU A 266 -18.24 5.98 5.74
CA LEU A 266 -18.66 7.34 5.42
C LEU A 266 -17.59 8.07 4.59
N VAL A 267 -16.33 8.03 5.01
CA VAL A 267 -15.21 8.63 4.27
C VAL A 267 -15.07 8.00 2.88
N PHE A 268 -15.15 6.67 2.79
CA PHE A 268 -15.14 5.95 1.52
C PHE A 268 -16.29 6.38 0.60
N PHE A 269 -17.50 6.52 1.14
CA PHE A 269 -18.68 6.96 0.40
C PHE A 269 -18.52 8.40 -0.13
N LEU A 270 -18.01 9.32 0.70
CA LEU A 270 -17.76 10.71 0.29
C LEU A 270 -16.67 10.80 -0.78
N MET A 271 -15.62 9.99 -0.69
CA MET A 271 -14.59 9.90 -1.72
C MET A 271 -15.17 9.41 -3.05
N LYS A 272 -16.09 8.42 -3.02
CA LYS A 272 -16.81 7.96 -4.22
C LYS A 272 -17.69 9.05 -4.85
N ARG A 273 -18.15 10.03 -4.06
CA ARG A 273 -18.86 11.23 -4.56
C ARG A 273 -17.91 12.32 -5.10
N GLY A 274 -16.61 12.06 -5.18
CA GLY A 274 -15.62 12.99 -5.76
C GLY A 274 -15.03 13.99 -4.77
N PHE A 275 -15.21 13.80 -3.45
CA PHE A 275 -14.52 14.63 -2.46
C PHE A 275 -13.02 14.34 -2.49
N SER A 276 -12.20 15.38 -2.62
CA SER A 276 -10.74 15.26 -2.57
C SER A 276 -10.28 14.82 -1.17
N PRO A 277 -9.21 13.99 -1.05
CA PRO A 277 -8.66 13.56 0.23
C PRO A 277 -8.36 14.70 1.21
N VAL A 278 -7.84 15.84 0.73
CA VAL A 278 -7.52 17.01 1.56
C VAL A 278 -8.77 17.58 2.25
N LYS A 279 -9.90 17.67 1.53
CA LYS A 279 -11.18 18.12 2.10
C LYS A 279 -11.68 17.14 3.17
N LEU A 280 -11.52 15.83 2.95
CA LEU A 280 -11.96 14.82 3.90
C LEU A 280 -11.16 14.87 5.21
N ILE A 281 -9.84 15.10 5.12
CA ILE A 281 -8.99 15.35 6.29
C ILE A 281 -9.51 16.58 7.06
N GLY A 282 -9.75 17.68 6.36
CA GLY A 282 -10.29 18.91 6.97
C GLY A 282 -11.63 18.68 7.68
N VAL A 283 -12.57 17.98 7.03
CA VAL A 283 -13.87 17.61 7.62
C VAL A 283 -13.69 16.73 8.86
N THR A 284 -12.77 15.77 8.81
CA THR A 284 -12.47 14.87 9.94
C THR A 284 -11.97 15.64 11.16
N VAL A 285 -11.06 16.60 10.95
CA VAL A 285 -10.57 17.49 12.02
C VAL A 285 -11.71 18.31 12.61
N VAL A 286 -12.56 18.90 11.78
CA VAL A 286 -13.71 19.70 12.24
C VAL A 286 -14.68 18.83 13.05
N ILE A 287 -15.01 17.63 12.58
CA ILE A 287 -15.87 16.67 13.30
C ILE A 287 -15.26 16.30 14.65
N GLY A 288 -13.94 16.03 14.71
CA GLY A 288 -13.26 15.70 15.97
C GLY A 288 -13.29 16.85 16.97
N VAL A 289 -13.03 18.07 16.52
CA VAL A 289 -13.05 19.26 17.39
C VAL A 289 -14.46 19.55 17.88
N VAL A 290 -15.44 19.64 16.97
CA VAL A 290 -16.84 19.94 17.32
C VAL A 290 -17.44 18.81 18.18
N GLY A 291 -17.15 17.56 17.83
CA GLY A 291 -17.59 16.39 18.59
C GLY A 291 -17.08 16.42 20.04
N LYS A 292 -15.81 16.79 20.26
CA LYS A 292 -15.26 16.97 21.59
C LYS A 292 -15.91 18.12 22.36
N PHE A 293 -16.16 19.26 21.70
CA PHE A 293 -16.83 20.40 22.33
C PHE A 293 -18.27 20.10 22.78
N ILE A 294 -18.97 19.24 22.03
CA ILE A 294 -20.36 18.84 22.34
C ILE A 294 -20.40 17.62 23.29
N GLY A 295 -19.25 17.00 23.59
CA GLY A 295 -19.15 15.81 24.45
C GLY A 295 -19.61 14.52 23.77
N LEU A 296 -19.62 14.49 22.43
CA LEU A 296 -19.99 13.34 21.61
C LEU A 296 -18.80 12.45 21.25
N LEU A 297 -17.57 13.00 21.25
CA LEU A 297 -16.31 12.35 20.90
C LEU A 297 -15.19 12.71 21.88
#